data_AF-A0A8T0RD62-F1
#
_entry.id   AF-A0A8T0RD62-F1
#
_cell.length_a   1.000
_cell.length_b   1.000
_cell.length_c   1.000
_cell.angle_alpha   90.00
_cell.angle_beta   90.00
_cell.angle_gamma   90.00
#
_symmetry.space_group_name_H-M   'P 1'
#
loop_
_entity.id
_entity.type
_entity.pdbx_description
1 polymer ?
#
loop_
_entity_poly.entity_id
_entity_poly.type
_entity_poly.pdbx_seq_one_letter_code
_entity_poly.pdbx_strand_id
1 'polypeptide(L)'
;MASLSTALMATSAVFSNHLTYQPGMAPRSANRAVLEAGGMQVLPKEEVETLADDGAGGVPAPADGVRPRGGVHGGGGPDRFIWDLTIITEYVGDVDYLQNREHDDGDSMMALLSASAPFRSLVICPNRRSNVVRFINGIINRMPDGRKKQNLKCVRFDVASECRVLLLATRDISKGERLYYDYNGSEHEYPTHHFV
;
A
#
# COMPACT_ATOMS: atom_id res chain seq x y z
N MET A 1 -7.06 16.25 2.65
CA MET A 1 -7.09 16.47 1.18
C MET A 1 -6.09 17.52 0.70
N ALA A 2 -6.05 18.74 1.26
CA ALA A 2 -5.10 19.79 0.80
C ALA A 2 -3.62 19.37 0.86
N SER A 3 -3.16 18.75 1.96
CA SER A 3 -1.77 18.28 2.09
C SER A 3 -1.38 17.16 1.12
N LEU A 4 -2.29 16.22 0.84
CA LEU A 4 -2.07 15.12 -0.11
C LEU A 4 -1.96 15.65 -1.54
N SER A 5 -2.84 16.59 -1.92
CA SER A 5 -2.77 17.27 -3.21
C SER A 5 -1.44 18.01 -3.37
N THR A 6 -0.99 18.74 -2.34
CA THR A 6 0.32 19.42 -2.36
C THR A 6 1.49 18.44 -2.47
N ALA A 7 1.46 17.33 -1.74
CA ALA A 7 2.52 16.32 -1.79
C ALA A 7 2.58 15.61 -3.16
N LEU A 8 1.43 15.26 -3.73
CA LEU A 8 1.35 14.67 -5.07
C LEU A 8 1.83 15.65 -6.14
N MET A 9 1.42 16.93 -6.07
CA MET A 9 1.89 18.00 -6.96
C MET A 9 3.40 18.19 -6.87
N ALA A 10 4.00 18.13 -5.67
CA ALA A 10 5.45 18.21 -5.49
C ALA A 10 6.19 17.05 -6.19
N THR A 11 5.55 15.89 -6.33
CA THR A 11 6.09 14.72 -7.05
C THR A 11 5.62 14.62 -8.50
N SER A 12 4.82 15.58 -8.99
CA SER A 12 4.14 15.52 -10.30
C SER A 12 3.30 14.25 -10.53
N ALA A 13 2.86 13.59 -9.46
CA ALA A 13 2.02 12.41 -9.51
C ALA A 13 0.53 12.82 -9.51
N VAL A 14 -0.28 12.08 -10.27
CA VAL A 14 -1.73 12.21 -10.30
C VAL A 14 -2.33 11.32 -9.22
N PHE A 15 -3.36 11.81 -8.53
CA PHE A 15 -4.08 10.99 -7.56
C PHE A 15 -4.77 9.81 -8.24
N SER A 16 -4.58 8.60 -7.71
CA SER A 16 -5.34 7.39 -8.05
C SER A 16 -5.56 6.56 -6.80
N ASN A 17 -6.76 6.02 -6.62
CA ASN A 17 -7.10 5.08 -5.55
C ASN A 17 -7.25 3.63 -6.04
N HIS A 18 -6.79 3.35 -7.25
CA HIS A 18 -6.84 2.01 -7.85
C HIS A 18 -5.55 1.69 -8.57
N LEU A 19 -5.23 0.40 -8.65
CA LEU A 19 -4.21 -0.11 -9.57
C LEU A 19 -4.55 0.29 -11.01
N THR A 20 -3.57 0.81 -11.73
CA THR A 20 -3.72 1.24 -13.11
C THR A 20 -2.85 0.40 -14.04
N TYR A 21 -3.39 0.08 -15.21
CA TYR A 21 -2.71 -0.75 -16.22
C TYR A 21 -2.57 0.08 -17.49
N GLN A 22 -1.32 0.35 -17.89
CA GLN A 22 -1.03 1.27 -18.98
C GLN A 22 -0.57 0.55 -20.24
N PRO A 23 -0.84 1.11 -21.43
CA PRO A 23 -0.21 0.64 -22.66
C PRO A 23 1.32 0.62 -22.52
N GLY A 24 1.94 -0.50 -22.90
CA GLY A 24 3.39 -0.70 -22.78
C GLY A 24 3.87 -1.19 -21.41
N MET A 25 2.96 -1.32 -20.44
CA MET A 25 3.22 -1.94 -19.12
C MET A 25 2.48 -3.27 -19.01
N ALA A 26 2.44 -3.87 -17.82
CA ALA A 26 1.70 -5.11 -17.60
C ALA A 26 0.18 -4.91 -17.84
N PRO A 27 -0.48 -5.80 -18.60
CA PRO A 27 -1.93 -5.77 -18.74
C PRO A 27 -2.59 -6.29 -17.46
N ARG A 28 -3.85 -5.89 -17.23
CA ARG A 28 -4.64 -6.39 -16.09
C ARG A 28 -4.73 -7.92 -16.03
N SER A 29 -4.76 -8.58 -17.19
CA SER A 29 -4.79 -10.04 -17.30
C SER A 29 -3.52 -10.73 -16.79
N ALA A 30 -2.41 -10.01 -16.61
CA ALA A 30 -1.20 -10.54 -16.00
C ALA A 30 -1.32 -10.62 -14.46
N ASN A 31 -2.13 -9.74 -13.85
CA ASN A 31 -2.36 -9.76 -12.41
C ASN A 31 -3.30 -10.92 -12.03
N ARG A 32 -2.71 -12.08 -11.72
CA ARG A 32 -3.43 -13.28 -11.33
C ARG A 32 -2.82 -13.85 -10.05
N ALA A 33 -3.57 -13.81 -8.95
CA ALA A 33 -3.10 -14.25 -7.64
C ALA A 33 -2.64 -15.71 -7.58
N VAL A 34 -3.22 -16.57 -8.43
CA VAL A 34 -2.81 -17.98 -8.58
C VAL A 34 -1.35 -18.16 -9.04
N LEU A 35 -0.73 -17.12 -9.58
CA LEU A 35 0.66 -17.17 -10.03
C LEU A 35 1.66 -16.93 -8.89
N GLU A 36 1.21 -16.51 -7.70
CA GLU A 36 2.07 -16.25 -6.54
C GLU A 36 2.76 -17.53 -6.10
N ALA A 37 4.08 -17.48 -5.99
CA ALA A 37 4.88 -18.59 -5.49
C ALA A 37 4.54 -18.86 -4.02
N GLY A 38 4.09 -20.07 -3.71
CA GLY A 38 3.64 -20.43 -2.36
C GLY A 38 2.16 -20.10 -2.07
N GLY A 39 1.44 -19.54 -3.04
CA GLY A 39 0.03 -19.16 -2.93
C GLY A 39 -0.19 -17.83 -2.22
N MET A 40 -1.39 -17.26 -2.42
CA MET A 40 -1.79 -15.99 -1.83
C MET A 40 -3.06 -16.18 -0.98
N GLN A 41 -3.09 -15.55 0.19
CA GLN A 41 -4.25 -15.60 1.08
C GLN A 41 -5.44 -14.84 0.47
N VAL A 42 -6.64 -15.41 0.60
CA VAL A 42 -7.85 -14.88 -0.02
C VAL A 42 -8.55 -13.90 0.93
N LEU A 43 -8.94 -12.73 0.41
CA LEU A 43 -9.81 -11.78 1.09
C LEU A 43 -11.13 -11.67 0.31
N PRO A 44 -12.29 -11.84 0.96
CA PRO A 44 -13.58 -11.69 0.30
C PRO A 44 -13.71 -10.30 -0.33
N LYS A 45 -14.27 -10.24 -1.54
CA LYS A 45 -14.43 -8.98 -2.29
C LYS A 45 -15.22 -7.92 -1.51
N GLU A 46 -16.21 -8.36 -0.73
CA GLU A 46 -17.09 -7.50 0.08
C GLU A 46 -16.30 -6.69 1.12
N GLU A 47 -15.28 -7.29 1.74
CA GLU A 47 -14.40 -6.62 2.71
C GLU A 47 -13.50 -5.57 2.06
N VAL A 48 -13.24 -5.71 0.74
CA VAL A 48 -12.43 -4.78 -0.04
C VAL A 48 -13.25 -3.68 -0.70
N GLU A 49 -14.46 -3.96 -1.17
CA GLU A 49 -15.33 -2.95 -1.78
C GLU A 49 -15.81 -1.90 -0.76
N THR A 50 -15.97 -2.30 0.50
CA THR A 50 -16.12 -1.35 1.62
C THR A 50 -14.92 -0.39 1.77
N LEU A 51 -13.79 -0.64 1.10
CA LEU A 51 -12.57 0.18 1.07
C LEU A 51 -12.47 1.13 -0.15
N ALA A 52 -13.32 1.02 -1.17
CA ALA A 52 -13.22 1.85 -2.38
C ALA A 52 -13.92 3.23 -2.28
N ASP A 53 -14.88 3.40 -1.38
CA ASP A 53 -15.80 4.56 -1.33
C ASP A 53 -15.37 5.76 -0.44
N ASP A 54 -14.14 6.27 -0.60
CA ASP A 54 -13.63 7.45 0.15
C ASP A 54 -13.51 8.73 -0.70
N GLY A 55 -14.37 8.88 -1.70
CA GLY A 55 -14.41 10.07 -2.56
C GLY A 55 -15.07 11.30 -1.92
N ALA A 56 -15.80 11.18 -0.81
CA ALA A 56 -16.56 12.28 -0.23
C ALA A 56 -16.38 12.35 1.28
N GLY A 57 -15.94 13.51 1.76
CA GLY A 57 -15.90 13.80 3.19
C GLY A 57 -17.28 13.55 3.82
N GLY A 58 -17.30 12.65 4.80
CA GLY A 58 -18.49 12.31 5.58
C GLY A 58 -18.72 10.81 5.63
N VAL A 59 -18.07 10.11 6.56
CA VAL A 59 -18.46 8.73 6.89
C VAL A 59 -19.63 8.82 7.88
N PRO A 60 -20.81 8.22 7.61
CA PRO A 60 -21.84 8.03 8.62
C PRO A 60 -21.31 7.13 9.74
N ALA A 61 -21.87 7.24 10.94
CA ALA A 61 -21.52 6.31 12.04
C ALA A 61 -21.65 4.85 11.56
N PRO A 62 -20.68 3.96 11.86
CA PRO A 62 -20.77 2.58 11.43
C PRO A 62 -21.96 1.89 12.07
N ALA A 63 -22.67 1.06 11.28
CA ALA A 63 -23.57 0.06 11.80
C ALA A 63 -22.79 -0.99 12.63
N ASP A 64 -23.44 -1.59 13.62
CA ASP A 64 -22.85 -2.57 14.53
C ASP A 64 -22.03 -3.62 13.77
N GLY A 65 -20.71 -3.64 14.02
CA GLY A 65 -19.77 -4.62 13.46
C GLY A 65 -18.80 -4.10 12.38
N VAL A 66 -19.01 -2.92 11.80
CA VAL A 66 -18.08 -2.34 10.79
C VAL A 66 -17.10 -1.37 11.45
N ARG A 67 -15.79 -1.62 11.35
CA ARG A 67 -14.77 -0.75 11.96
C ARG A 67 -14.51 0.50 11.08
N PRO A 68 -14.50 1.71 11.66
CA PRO A 68 -14.33 2.95 10.89
C PRO A 68 -12.90 3.13 10.36
N ARG A 69 -12.77 3.74 9.18
CA ARG A 69 -11.49 4.04 8.51
C ARG A 69 -10.63 5.06 9.26
N GLY A 70 -9.32 4.88 9.20
CA GLY A 70 -8.33 5.87 9.62
C GLY A 70 -7.82 6.72 8.44
N GLY A 71 -8.15 8.02 8.42
CA GLY A 71 -7.63 8.94 7.41
C GLY A 71 -6.22 9.42 7.77
N VAL A 72 -5.30 9.41 6.81
CA VAL A 72 -3.90 9.86 6.97
C VAL A 72 -3.70 11.22 6.29
N HIS A 73 -3.11 12.19 7.00
CA HIS A 73 -2.72 13.49 6.43
C HIS A 73 -1.24 13.51 6.03
N GLY A 74 -0.83 14.42 5.14
CA GLY A 74 0.55 14.58 4.63
C GLY A 74 1.66 14.89 5.67
N GLY A 75 1.37 14.75 6.97
CA GLY A 75 2.34 14.68 8.07
C GLY A 75 2.59 13.26 8.59
N GLY A 76 2.01 12.24 7.95
CA GLY A 76 2.29 10.83 8.20
C GLY A 76 1.57 10.20 9.39
N GLY A 77 0.49 10.80 9.93
CA GLY A 77 -0.28 10.24 11.05
C GLY A 77 -1.80 10.35 10.87
N PRO A 78 -2.62 9.65 11.69
CA PRO A 78 -4.05 9.61 11.51
C PRO A 78 -4.79 10.76 12.18
N ASP A 79 -5.85 11.26 11.55
CA ASP A 79 -6.67 12.38 12.08
C ASP A 79 -7.62 11.95 13.22
N ARG A 80 -7.71 10.65 13.46
CA ARG A 80 -8.53 10.00 14.49
C ARG A 80 -7.81 8.76 15.04
N PHE A 81 -8.33 8.21 16.12
CA PHE A 81 -7.89 6.91 16.63
C PHE A 81 -8.18 5.81 15.60
N ILE A 82 -7.25 4.88 15.41
CA ILE A 82 -7.39 3.71 14.54
C ILE A 82 -7.29 2.47 15.40
N TRP A 83 -8.23 1.56 15.24
CA TRP A 83 -8.25 0.28 15.94
C TRP A 83 -7.27 -0.71 15.32
N ASP A 84 -6.80 -1.66 16.12
CA ASP A 84 -6.09 -2.83 15.61
C ASP A 84 -6.86 -3.55 14.49
N LEU A 85 -6.12 -4.11 13.54
CA LEU A 85 -6.56 -4.80 12.33
C LEU A 85 -7.38 -3.95 11.34
N THR A 86 -7.42 -2.63 11.53
CA THR A 86 -8.07 -1.74 10.57
C THR A 86 -7.25 -1.64 9.29
N ILE A 87 -7.88 -1.84 8.14
CA ILE A 87 -7.26 -1.57 6.85
C ILE A 87 -7.17 -0.05 6.66
N ILE A 88 -5.97 0.44 6.40
CA ILE A 88 -5.67 1.86 6.22
C ILE A 88 -5.95 2.28 4.78
N THR A 89 -5.31 1.61 3.83
CA THR A 89 -5.39 1.92 2.40
C THR A 89 -4.79 0.78 1.56
N GLU A 90 -5.13 0.77 0.27
CA GLU A 90 -4.48 -0.08 -0.73
C GLU A 90 -3.20 0.61 -1.23
N TYR A 91 -2.13 -0.17 -1.46
CA TYR A 91 -0.96 0.31 -2.17
C TYR A 91 -1.25 0.34 -3.67
N VAL A 92 -1.28 1.53 -4.26
CA VAL A 92 -1.74 1.72 -5.64
C VAL A 92 -0.73 2.47 -6.50
N GLY A 93 -0.78 2.19 -7.80
CA GLY A 93 0.04 2.82 -8.83
C GLY A 93 -0.07 2.09 -10.16
N ASP A 94 0.80 2.47 -11.09
CA ASP A 94 0.88 1.78 -12.37
C ASP A 94 1.51 0.40 -12.20
N VAL A 95 0.86 -0.66 -12.68
CA VAL A 95 1.36 -2.03 -12.58
C VAL A 95 2.26 -2.36 -13.76
N ASP A 96 3.46 -2.86 -13.49
CA ASP A 96 4.40 -3.32 -14.49
C ASP A 96 4.99 -4.69 -14.17
N TYR A 97 5.70 -5.26 -15.13
CA TYR A 97 6.59 -6.38 -14.88
C TYR A 97 7.84 -5.92 -14.15
N LEU A 98 8.28 -6.70 -13.16
CA LEU A 98 9.49 -6.40 -12.38
C LEU A 98 10.73 -6.24 -13.28
N GLN A 99 10.87 -7.11 -14.30
CA GLN A 99 11.98 -7.04 -15.27
C GLN A 99 12.06 -5.72 -16.04
N ASN A 100 10.93 -5.02 -16.23
CA ASN A 100 10.90 -3.73 -16.94
C ASN A 100 11.44 -2.59 -16.06
N ARG A 101 11.65 -2.85 -14.76
CA ARG A 101 11.95 -1.85 -13.72
C ARG A 101 13.30 -2.10 -13.02
N GLU A 102 14.12 -3.02 -13.52
CA GLU A 102 15.45 -3.31 -12.97
C GLU A 102 16.38 -2.09 -12.91
N HIS A 103 16.16 -1.11 -13.80
CA HIS A 103 16.92 0.13 -13.90
C HIS A 103 16.05 1.38 -13.60
N ASP A 104 14.92 1.20 -12.91
CA ASP A 104 14.05 2.31 -12.51
C ASP A 104 14.59 2.95 -11.22
N ASP A 105 14.70 4.29 -11.20
CA ASP A 105 15.14 5.06 -10.04
C ASP A 105 14.01 5.32 -9.01
N GLY A 106 12.85 4.67 -9.18
CA GLY A 106 11.68 4.80 -8.31
C GLY A 106 11.95 4.31 -6.88
N ASP A 107 11.90 5.23 -5.92
CA ASP A 107 12.13 4.96 -4.49
C ASP A 107 10.94 4.36 -3.73
N SER A 108 9.86 4.06 -4.42
CA SER A 108 8.57 3.68 -3.83
C SER A 108 7.95 2.49 -4.56
N MET A 109 8.75 1.67 -5.24
CA MET A 109 8.24 0.45 -5.87
C MET A 109 7.78 -0.57 -4.81
N MET A 110 6.68 -1.25 -5.10
CA MET A 110 6.10 -2.25 -4.20
C MET A 110 5.77 -3.54 -4.95
N ALA A 111 6.31 -4.67 -4.49
CA ALA A 111 6.02 -5.98 -5.08
C ALA A 111 4.51 -6.30 -5.02
N LEU A 112 3.92 -6.63 -6.17
CA LEU A 112 2.51 -7.00 -6.28
C LEU A 112 2.34 -8.52 -6.32
N LEU A 113 3.18 -9.19 -7.11
CA LEU A 113 3.12 -10.62 -7.40
C LEU A 113 4.54 -11.15 -7.53
N SER A 114 4.92 -12.12 -6.71
CA SER A 114 6.20 -12.82 -6.79
C SER A 114 5.96 -14.20 -7.41
N ALA A 115 6.08 -14.29 -8.74
CA ALA A 115 5.78 -15.52 -9.47
C ALA A 115 6.97 -16.48 -9.49
N SER A 116 6.72 -17.79 -9.62
CA SER A 116 7.80 -18.78 -9.77
C SER A 116 8.65 -18.57 -11.03
N ALA A 117 8.06 -17.96 -12.06
CA ALA A 117 8.77 -17.52 -13.25
C ALA A 117 9.03 -15.99 -13.15
N PRO A 118 10.28 -15.53 -13.01
CA PRO A 118 10.59 -14.13 -12.70
C PRO A 118 10.01 -13.11 -13.69
N PHE A 119 9.94 -13.44 -14.98
CA PHE A 119 9.37 -12.57 -16.01
C PHE A 119 7.85 -12.34 -15.89
N ARG A 120 7.17 -13.07 -14.98
CA ARG A 120 5.75 -12.89 -14.65
C ARG A 120 5.55 -12.12 -13.34
N SER A 121 6.60 -11.83 -12.60
CA SER A 121 6.50 -11.05 -11.37
C SER A 121 6.09 -9.61 -11.70
N LEU A 122 5.23 -9.05 -10.85
CA LEU A 122 4.67 -7.73 -11.04
C LEU A 122 5.03 -6.81 -9.89
N VAL A 123 5.16 -5.53 -10.21
CA VAL A 123 5.49 -4.44 -9.29
C VAL A 123 4.50 -3.28 -9.50
N ILE A 124 4.19 -2.58 -8.41
CA ILE A 124 3.44 -1.33 -8.42
C ILE A 124 4.44 -0.17 -8.46
N CYS A 125 4.25 0.72 -9.43
CA CYS A 125 5.06 1.91 -9.64
C CYS A 125 4.22 3.17 -9.36
N PRO A 126 4.28 3.75 -8.15
CA PRO A 126 3.49 4.92 -7.77
C PRO A 126 4.07 6.27 -8.27
N ASN A 127 4.94 6.23 -9.29
CA ASN A 127 5.69 7.39 -9.78
C ASN A 127 4.78 8.42 -10.44
N ARG A 128 3.83 7.97 -11.28
CA ARG A 128 2.92 8.83 -12.06
C ARG A 128 1.52 8.90 -11.49
N ARG A 129 1.04 7.81 -10.89
CA ARG A 129 -0.28 7.69 -10.29
C ARG A 129 -0.15 7.04 -8.93
N SER A 130 -0.72 7.64 -7.88
CA SER A 130 -0.60 7.13 -6.51
C SER A 130 -1.67 7.73 -5.59
N ASN A 131 -1.87 7.12 -4.43
CA ASN A 131 -2.57 7.72 -3.30
C ASN A 131 -1.58 8.11 -2.19
N VAL A 132 -2.08 8.25 -0.95
CA VAL A 132 -1.32 8.63 0.24
C VAL A 132 -0.26 7.59 0.66
N VAL A 133 -0.36 6.34 0.21
CA VAL A 133 0.47 5.22 0.69
C VAL A 133 1.97 5.45 0.46
N ARG A 134 2.33 6.12 -0.64
CA ARG A 134 3.73 6.40 -1.00
C ARG A 134 4.45 7.32 -0.01
N PHE A 135 3.70 8.00 0.86
CA PHE A 135 4.23 8.92 1.85
C PHE A 135 4.27 8.32 3.26
N ILE A 136 3.85 7.07 3.44
CA ILE A 136 3.92 6.37 4.73
C ILE A 136 5.35 5.89 4.94
N ASN A 137 5.93 6.17 6.12
CA ASN A 137 7.34 5.93 6.39
C ASN A 137 7.68 4.45 6.56
N GLY A 138 8.92 4.10 6.24
CA GLY A 138 9.51 2.81 6.56
C GLY A 138 10.23 2.81 7.92
N ILE A 139 10.31 1.65 8.56
CA ILE A 139 11.16 1.46 9.74
C ILE A 139 12.64 1.25 9.36
N ILE A 140 13.54 1.48 10.31
CA ILE A 140 14.97 1.13 10.18
C ILE A 140 15.15 -0.33 10.61
N ASN A 141 15.34 -1.26 9.66
CA ASN A 141 15.46 -2.69 9.97
C ASN A 141 16.69 -3.08 10.79
N ARG A 142 17.77 -2.28 10.78
CA ARG A 142 19.03 -2.58 11.50
C ARG A 142 19.00 -2.28 12.99
N MET A 143 18.09 -1.40 13.44
CA MET A 143 18.01 -0.97 14.83
C MET A 143 16.90 -1.74 15.55
N PRO A 144 17.15 -2.36 16.72
CA PRO A 144 16.11 -3.05 17.48
C PRO A 144 14.89 -2.16 17.80
N ASP A 145 15.13 -0.86 18.02
CA ASP A 145 14.09 0.13 18.28
C ASP A 145 13.29 0.54 17.03
N GLY A 146 13.80 0.27 15.82
CA GLY A 146 13.06 0.52 14.57
C GLY A 146 11.78 -0.30 14.50
N ARG A 147 11.85 -1.58 14.89
CA ARG A 147 10.68 -2.47 14.96
C ARG A 147 9.65 -2.02 16.00
N LYS A 148 10.05 -1.31 17.06
CA LYS A 148 9.11 -0.77 18.07
C LYS A 148 8.24 0.36 17.51
N LYS A 149 8.70 1.06 16.47
CA LYS A 149 7.93 2.12 15.80
C LYS A 149 6.87 1.57 14.84
N GLN A 150 6.99 0.30 14.42
CA GLN A 150 6.07 -0.31 13.48
C GLN A 150 4.66 -0.39 14.07
N ASN A 151 3.70 0.21 13.38
CA ASN A 151 2.28 0.16 13.74
C ASN A 151 1.40 -0.24 12.55
N LEU A 152 1.99 -0.40 11.37
CA LEU A 152 1.35 -0.93 10.17
C LEU A 152 2.07 -2.17 9.65
N LYS A 153 1.34 -2.99 8.90
CA LYS A 153 1.88 -4.11 8.12
C LYS A 153 1.34 -4.05 6.70
N CYS A 154 2.25 -4.18 5.73
CA CYS A 154 1.92 -4.35 4.33
C CYS A 154 1.67 -5.84 4.06
N VAL A 155 0.54 -6.17 3.43
CA VAL A 155 0.10 -7.55 3.21
C VAL A 155 -0.52 -7.71 1.83
N ARG A 156 -0.23 -8.82 1.16
CA ARG A 156 -0.79 -9.18 -0.15
C ARG A 156 -1.99 -10.12 0.00
N PHE A 157 -3.05 -9.86 -0.73
CA PHE A 157 -4.28 -10.67 -0.74
C PHE A 157 -4.73 -10.97 -2.17
N ASP A 158 -5.28 -12.17 -2.36
CA ASP A 158 -6.10 -12.52 -3.50
C ASP A 158 -7.50 -11.95 -3.28
N VAL A 159 -7.87 -10.99 -4.12
CA VAL A 159 -9.21 -10.40 -4.13
C VAL A 159 -9.80 -10.64 -5.51
N ALA A 160 -10.76 -11.56 -5.59
CA ALA A 160 -11.41 -11.94 -6.83
C ALA A 160 -10.39 -12.37 -7.93
N SER A 161 -9.40 -13.18 -7.57
CA SER A 161 -8.32 -13.70 -8.42
C SER A 161 -7.24 -12.69 -8.84
N GLU A 162 -7.29 -11.45 -8.33
CA GLU A 162 -6.26 -10.42 -8.54
C GLU A 162 -5.45 -10.22 -7.26
N CYS A 163 -4.14 -9.99 -7.41
CA CYS A 163 -3.30 -9.58 -6.29
C CYS A 163 -3.64 -8.14 -5.90
N ARG A 164 -3.75 -7.89 -4.60
CA ARG A 164 -3.94 -6.58 -3.98
C ARG A 164 -2.99 -6.43 -2.81
N VAL A 165 -2.46 -5.23 -2.62
CA VAL A 165 -1.53 -4.92 -1.53
C VAL A 165 -2.22 -3.96 -0.57
N LEU A 166 -2.39 -4.36 0.69
CA LEU A 166 -3.12 -3.59 1.70
C LEU A 166 -2.19 -3.26 2.88
N LEU A 167 -2.36 -2.06 3.44
CA LEU A 167 -1.75 -1.69 4.71
C LEU A 167 -2.78 -1.84 5.83
N LEU A 168 -2.43 -2.61 6.87
CA LEU A 168 -3.26 -2.84 8.03
C LEU A 168 -2.58 -2.34 9.30
N ALA A 169 -3.36 -1.80 10.23
CA ALA A 169 -2.90 -1.54 11.59
C ALA A 169 -2.57 -2.87 12.31
N THR A 170 -1.44 -2.90 13.01
CA THR A 170 -1.00 -4.07 13.81
C THR A 170 -1.22 -3.89 15.32
N ARG A 171 -1.77 -2.74 15.69
CA ARG A 171 -2.21 -2.38 17.03
C ARG A 171 -3.10 -1.15 16.94
N ASP A 172 -3.70 -0.77 18.05
CA ASP A 172 -4.34 0.52 18.20
C ASP A 172 -3.34 1.68 17.97
N ILE A 173 -3.76 2.71 17.22
CA ILE A 173 -2.96 3.87 16.83
C ILE A 173 -3.66 5.14 17.30
N SER A 174 -2.94 5.95 18.07
CA SER A 174 -3.46 7.21 18.58
C SER A 174 -3.57 8.26 17.48
N LYS A 175 -4.51 9.21 17.65
CA LYS A 175 -4.59 10.40 16.78
C LYS A 175 -3.24 11.13 16.76
N GLY A 176 -2.76 11.47 15.56
CA GLY A 176 -1.50 12.19 15.34
C GLY A 176 -0.23 11.35 15.46
N GLU A 177 -0.35 10.07 15.79
CA GLU A 177 0.80 9.15 15.82
C GLU A 177 1.32 8.89 14.40
N ARG A 178 2.65 8.89 14.20
CA ARG A 178 3.23 8.61 12.88
C ARG A 178 3.07 7.15 12.50
N LEU A 179 2.78 6.90 11.23
CA LEU A 179 2.59 5.58 10.64
C LEU A 179 3.90 5.05 10.07
N TYR A 180 4.21 3.81 10.42
CA TYR A 180 5.40 3.09 9.99
C TYR A 180 5.08 1.65 9.64
N TYR A 181 5.56 1.20 8.48
CA TYR A 181 5.57 -0.22 8.11
C TYR A 181 6.99 -0.68 7.74
N ASP A 182 7.18 -1.98 7.66
CA ASP A 182 8.42 -2.57 7.17
C ASP A 182 8.40 -2.64 5.64
N TYR A 183 9.25 -1.84 4.99
CA TYR A 183 9.40 -1.88 3.53
C TYR A 183 9.96 -3.22 3.06
N ASN A 184 10.70 -3.91 3.92
CA ASN A 184 11.31 -5.21 3.64
C ASN A 184 10.54 -6.39 4.26
N GLY A 185 9.22 -6.23 4.48
CA GLY A 185 8.41 -7.22 5.18
C GLY A 185 8.28 -8.58 4.46
N SER A 186 8.69 -8.68 3.19
CA SER A 186 8.73 -9.92 2.40
C SER A 186 10.11 -10.10 1.76
N GLU A 187 10.50 -9.17 0.89
CA GLU A 187 11.78 -9.16 0.19
C GLU A 187 12.70 -8.11 0.84
N HIS A 188 14.02 -8.33 0.84
CA HIS A 188 15.00 -7.46 1.53
C HIS A 188 15.74 -6.54 0.55
N GLU A 189 15.00 -5.95 -0.38
CA GLU A 189 15.57 -5.19 -1.50
C GLU A 189 15.64 -3.69 -1.25
N TYR A 190 14.95 -3.17 -0.22
CA TYR A 190 14.93 -1.75 0.08
C TYR A 190 16.00 -1.34 1.10
N PRO A 191 16.97 -0.48 0.74
CA PRO A 191 18.03 -0.07 1.66
C PRO A 191 17.52 0.94 2.70
N THR A 192 17.23 0.51 3.93
CA THR A 192 16.71 1.40 5.01
C THR A 192 17.81 2.07 5.88
N HIS A 193 19.07 2.05 5.46
CA HIS A 193 20.20 2.49 6.30
C HIS A 193 20.29 4.00 6.48
N HIS A 194 19.64 4.77 5.61
CA HIS A 194 19.63 6.23 5.60
C HIS A 194 18.39 6.84 6.28
N PHE A 195 17.47 6.00 6.78
CA PHE A 195 16.27 6.44 7.50
C PHE A 195 16.63 7.03 8.87
N VAL A 196 15.82 7.98 9.35
CA VAL A 196 16.03 8.77 10.59
C VAL A 196 15.09 8.34 11.72
#